data_AF-A0A7M2YXP5-F1
#
_entry.id   AF-A0A7M2YXP5-F1
#
_cell.length_a   1.000
_cell.length_b   1.000
_cell.length_c   1.000
_cell.angle_alpha   90.00
_cell.angle_beta   90.00
_cell.angle_gamma   90.00
#
_symmetry.space_group_name_H-M   'P 1'
#
loop_
_entity.id
_entity.type
_entity.pdbx_description
1 polymer ?
#
loop_
_entity_poly.entity_id
_entity_poly.type
_entity_poly.pdbx_seq_one_letter_code
_entity_poly.pdbx_strand_id
1 'polypeptide(L)'
;MSTPTTPYSRLVLPFVMAGVGMALFFAPMANLVLSAVRSEEEGQASGANNAIRELGGVFGVAVLASIFSRYGGYGTGGSFVDGMTPALWLGAAAVALGALAAFLVPARRGAAEVTSGVRMSPELADAAPPVL
;
A
#
# COMPACT_ATOMS: atom_id res chain seq x y z
N MET A 1 5.29 -15.09 19.38
CA MET A 1 3.98 -15.49 19.93
C MET A 1 3.41 -14.31 20.70
N SER A 2 2.32 -13.72 20.22
CA SER A 2 1.51 -12.77 21.00
C SER A 2 0.66 -13.56 22.00
N THR A 3 0.49 -13.03 23.19
CA THR A 3 -0.46 -13.49 24.20
C THR A 3 -1.49 -12.40 24.48
N PRO A 4 -2.62 -12.70 25.16
CA PRO A 4 -3.63 -11.69 25.48
C PRO A 4 -3.10 -10.53 26.33
N THR A 5 -1.97 -10.75 27.02
CA THR A 5 -1.29 -9.77 27.88
C THR A 5 -0.06 -9.14 27.20
N THR A 6 0.05 -9.22 25.87
CA THR A 6 1.18 -8.62 25.15
C THR A 6 1.20 -7.12 25.39
N PRO A 7 2.32 -6.55 25.89
CA PRO A 7 2.41 -5.11 26.11
C PRO A 7 2.39 -4.38 24.76
N TYR A 8 1.65 -3.26 24.71
CA TYR A 8 1.47 -2.45 23.50
C TYR A 8 2.80 -1.98 22.88
N SER A 9 3.82 -1.73 23.70
CA SER A 9 5.16 -1.35 23.25
C SER A 9 5.78 -2.36 22.28
N ARG A 10 5.45 -3.65 22.39
CA ARG A 10 5.90 -4.69 21.44
C ARG A 10 5.20 -4.63 20.09
N LEU A 11 4.08 -3.92 19.98
CA LEU A 11 3.32 -3.74 18.73
C LEU A 11 3.76 -2.49 17.96
N VAL A 12 4.43 -1.54 18.62
CA VAL A 12 4.89 -0.28 18.01
C VAL A 12 5.77 -0.57 16.80
N LEU A 13 6.80 -1.39 16.96
CA LEU A 13 7.72 -1.69 15.85
C LEU A 13 7.02 -2.41 14.67
N PRO A 14 6.21 -3.47 14.88
CA PRO A 14 5.39 -4.05 13.82
C PRO A 14 4.47 -3.05 13.10
N PHE A 15 3.83 -2.12 13.83
CA PHE A 15 2.98 -1.11 13.21
C PHE A 15 3.76 -0.07 12.41
N VAL A 16 4.92 0.35 12.89
CA VAL A 16 5.82 1.22 12.12
C VAL A 16 6.23 0.52 10.82
N MET A 17 6.63 -0.75 10.89
CA MET A 17 6.98 -1.54 9.70
C MET A 17 5.81 -1.64 8.71
N ALA A 18 4.59 -1.89 9.20
CA ALA A 18 3.39 -1.91 8.37
C ALA A 18 3.13 -0.55 7.69
N GLY A 19 3.25 0.55 8.44
CA GLY A 19 3.08 1.91 7.92
C GLY A 19 4.13 2.29 6.87
N VAL A 20 5.40 1.96 7.12
CA VAL A 20 6.49 2.15 6.15
C VAL A 20 6.25 1.33 4.89
N GLY A 21 5.90 0.05 5.02
CA GLY A 21 5.57 -0.80 3.88
C GLY A 21 4.41 -0.24 3.06
N MET A 22 3.37 0.26 3.72
CA MET A 22 2.23 0.90 3.08
C MET A 22 2.67 2.16 2.32
N ALA A 23 3.45 3.05 2.92
CA ALA A 23 3.95 4.25 2.26
C ALA A 23 4.82 3.91 1.02
N LEU A 24 5.73 2.95 1.15
CA LEU A 24 6.61 2.51 0.06
C LEU A 24 5.84 1.85 -1.10
N PHE A 25 4.69 1.24 -0.82
CA PHE A 25 3.81 0.69 -1.85
C PHE A 25 2.99 1.80 -2.51
N PHE A 26 2.27 2.61 -1.73
CA PHE A 26 1.29 3.56 -2.28
C PHE A 26 1.93 4.75 -3.00
N ALA A 27 3.07 5.27 -2.51
CA ALA A 27 3.71 6.44 -3.08
C ALA A 27 4.13 6.25 -4.57
N PRO A 28 4.83 5.17 -4.97
CA PRO A 28 5.21 4.97 -6.36
C PRO A 28 4.09 4.40 -7.23
N MET A 29 3.10 3.69 -6.67
CA MET A 29 2.10 2.96 -7.45
C MET A 29 1.24 3.84 -8.35
N ALA A 30 0.85 5.04 -7.89
CA ALA A 30 0.09 5.97 -8.72
C ALA A 30 0.86 6.37 -9.99
N ASN A 31 2.13 6.75 -9.83
CA ASN A 31 3.01 7.10 -10.95
C ASN A 31 3.26 5.90 -11.87
N LEU A 32 3.46 4.70 -11.31
CA LEU A 32 3.68 3.48 -12.09
C LEU A 32 2.48 3.17 -13.00
N VAL A 33 1.26 3.21 -12.45
CA VAL A 33 0.03 2.96 -13.22
C VAL A 33 -0.13 4.00 -14.32
N LEU A 34 0.09 5.28 -14.01
CA LEU A 34 -0.07 6.36 -14.99
C LEU A 34 1.00 6.30 -16.09
N SER A 35 2.24 5.96 -15.74
CA SER A 35 3.35 5.85 -16.69
C SER A 35 3.21 4.69 -17.69
N ALA A 36 2.28 3.77 -17.44
CA ALA A 36 2.05 2.60 -18.28
C ALA A 36 1.02 2.84 -19.40
N VAL A 37 0.35 3.99 -19.41
CA VAL A 37 -0.75 4.30 -20.33
C VAL A 37 -0.57 5.67 -21.01
N ARG A 38 -1.34 5.94 -22.07
CA ARG A 38 -1.38 7.28 -22.70
C ARG A 38 -2.20 8.23 -21.84
N SER A 39 -1.97 9.54 -21.97
CA SER A 39 -2.70 10.55 -21.17
C SER A 39 -4.22 10.49 -21.32
N GLU A 40 -4.71 10.09 -22.50
CA GLU A 40 -6.14 9.87 -22.78
C GLU A 40 -6.74 8.63 -22.07
N GLU A 41 -5.91 7.72 -21.57
CA GLU A 41 -6.30 6.45 -20.93
C GLU A 41 -6.13 6.50 -19.39
N GLU A 42 -5.59 7.58 -18.84
CA GLU A 42 -5.27 7.73 -17.41
C GLU A 42 -6.47 7.48 -16.49
N GLY A 43 -7.65 7.98 -16.89
CA GLY A 43 -8.90 7.76 -16.14
C GLY A 43 -9.30 6.28 -16.09
N GLN A 44 -9.12 5.55 -17.19
CA GLN A 44 -9.40 4.11 -17.25
C GLN A 44 -8.39 3.31 -16.42
N ALA A 45 -7.10 3.66 -16.50
CA ALA A 45 -6.04 3.01 -15.74
C ALA A 45 -6.21 3.21 -14.22
N SER A 46 -6.50 4.44 -13.78
CA SER A 46 -6.78 4.75 -12.38
C SER A 46 -8.04 4.05 -11.88
N GLY A 47 -9.12 4.05 -12.69
CA GLY A 47 -10.35 3.32 -12.40
C GLY A 47 -10.13 1.82 -12.22
N ALA A 48 -9.40 1.19 -13.14
CA ALA A 48 -9.05 -0.22 -13.07
C ALA A 48 -8.19 -0.53 -11.82
N ASN A 49 -7.18 0.29 -11.53
CA ASN A 49 -6.34 0.14 -10.34
C ASN A 49 -7.15 0.27 -9.04
N ASN A 50 -8.07 1.23 -8.96
CA ASN A 50 -8.95 1.37 -7.81
C ASN A 50 -9.90 0.19 -7.66
N ALA A 51 -10.52 -0.27 -8.74
CA ALA A 51 -11.39 -1.45 -8.72
C ALA A 51 -10.65 -2.70 -8.23
N ILE A 52 -9.42 -2.94 -8.72
CA ILE A 52 -8.57 -4.05 -8.26
C ILE A 52 -8.27 -3.92 -6.76
N ARG A 53 -7.96 -2.71 -6.28
CA ARG A 53 -7.70 -2.46 -4.86
C ARG A 53 -8.93 -2.68 -3.99
N GLU A 54 -10.10 -2.25 -4.42
CA GLU A 54 -11.37 -2.45 -3.71
C GLU A 54 -11.70 -3.93 -3.63
N LEU A 55 -11.62 -4.65 -4.75
CA LEU A 55 -11.80 -6.11 -4.79
C LEU A 55 -10.80 -6.81 -3.88
N GLY A 56 -9.51 -6.44 -3.97
CA GLY A 56 -8.47 -6.97 -3.10
C GLY A 56 -8.74 -6.71 -1.62
N GLY A 57 -9.24 -5.51 -1.28
CA GLY A 57 -9.65 -5.14 0.07
C GLY A 57 -10.81 -5.99 0.58
N VAL A 58 -11.86 -6.14 -0.23
CA VAL A 58 -13.06 -6.95 0.10
C VAL A 58 -12.67 -8.41 0.29
N PHE A 59 -11.95 -9.01 -0.65
CA PHE A 59 -11.50 -10.41 -0.55
C PHE A 59 -10.54 -10.60 0.62
N GLY A 60 -9.61 -9.67 0.84
CA GLY A 60 -8.69 -9.70 1.96
C GLY A 60 -9.42 -9.72 3.29
N VAL A 61 -10.33 -8.77 3.51
CA VAL A 61 -11.14 -8.73 4.75
C VAL A 61 -11.99 -10.00 4.89
N ALA A 62 -12.65 -10.45 3.83
CA ALA A 62 -13.50 -11.63 3.88
C ALA A 62 -12.74 -12.91 4.24
N VAL A 63 -11.58 -13.15 3.60
CA VAL A 63 -10.75 -14.34 3.88
C VAL A 63 -10.19 -14.27 5.30
N LEU A 64 -9.63 -13.13 5.72
CA LEU A 64 -9.07 -12.98 7.06
C LEU A 64 -10.15 -13.12 8.14
N ALA A 65 -11.33 -12.54 7.94
CA ALA A 65 -12.46 -12.66 8.84
C ALA A 65 -12.99 -14.10 8.89
N SER A 66 -12.99 -14.83 7.77
CA SER A 66 -13.37 -16.25 7.72
C SER A 66 -12.41 -17.12 8.54
N ILE A 67 -11.10 -16.91 8.40
CA ILE A 67 -10.08 -17.59 9.22
C ILE A 67 -10.27 -17.26 10.70
N PHE A 68 -10.43 -15.97 11.05
CA PHE A 68 -10.67 -15.57 12.43
C PHE A 68 -11.93 -16.24 12.99
N SER A 69 -13.03 -16.25 12.23
CA SER A 69 -14.31 -16.84 12.66
C SER A 69 -14.23 -18.36 12.84
N ARG A 70 -13.30 -19.02 12.14
CA ARG A 70 -13.11 -20.47 12.24
C ARG A 70 -12.28 -20.87 13.46
N TYR A 71 -11.23 -20.10 13.78
CA TYR A 71 -10.23 -20.50 14.79
C TYR A 71 -10.29 -19.66 16.07
N GLY A 72 -10.99 -18.53 16.05
CA GLY A 72 -11.05 -17.61 17.17
C GLY A 72 -12.45 -17.27 17.63
N GLY A 73 -12.52 -16.31 18.55
CA GLY A 73 -13.76 -15.83 19.11
C GLY A 73 -13.54 -14.75 20.15
N TYR A 74 -14.62 -14.05 20.49
CA TYR A 74 -14.60 -12.88 21.37
C TYR A 74 -14.77 -13.21 22.87
N GLY A 75 -14.95 -14.49 23.23
CA GLY A 75 -15.27 -14.89 24.60
C GLY A 75 -14.11 -14.71 25.58
N THR A 76 -12.87 -14.91 25.13
CA THR A 76 -11.66 -14.70 25.95
C THR A 76 -10.57 -14.03 25.13
N GLY A 77 -9.57 -13.45 25.81
CA GLY A 77 -8.39 -12.95 25.11
C GLY A 77 -7.62 -14.06 24.37
N GLY A 78 -7.59 -15.29 24.93
CA GLY A 78 -6.93 -16.43 24.30
C GLY A 78 -7.57 -16.78 22.95
N SER A 79 -8.90 -16.97 22.94
CA SER A 79 -9.64 -17.28 21.71
C SER A 79 -9.53 -16.17 20.65
N PHE A 80 -9.34 -14.91 21.05
CA PHE A 80 -9.09 -13.83 20.09
C PHE A 80 -7.72 -13.99 19.42
N VAL A 81 -6.67 -14.26 20.20
CA VAL A 81 -5.31 -14.48 19.70
C VAL A 81 -5.21 -15.73 18.82
N ASP A 82 -5.96 -16.79 19.18
CA ASP A 82 -6.02 -18.04 18.42
C ASP A 82 -6.58 -17.84 17.01
N GLY A 83 -7.54 -16.92 16.83
CA GLY A 83 -8.05 -16.52 15.52
C GLY A 83 -7.15 -15.52 14.78
N MET A 84 -6.61 -14.53 15.50
CA MET A 84 -5.78 -13.47 14.91
C MET A 84 -4.45 -13.97 14.38
N THR A 85 -3.79 -14.88 15.09
CA THR A 85 -2.46 -15.39 14.72
C THR A 85 -2.45 -16.06 13.34
N PRO A 86 -3.29 -17.06 13.03
CA PRO A 86 -3.33 -17.67 11.70
C PRO A 86 -3.81 -16.70 10.61
N ALA A 87 -4.75 -15.80 10.92
CA ALA A 87 -5.19 -14.77 9.97
C ALA A 87 -4.03 -13.84 9.57
N LEU A 88 -3.26 -13.34 10.54
CA LEU A 88 -2.10 -12.49 10.29
C LEU A 88 -1.02 -13.21 9.48
N TRP A 89 -0.75 -14.50 9.76
CA TRP A 89 0.20 -15.28 8.97
C TRP A 89 -0.24 -15.48 7.52
N LEU A 90 -1.53 -15.72 7.29
CA LEU A 90 -2.07 -15.82 5.93
C LEU A 90 -1.93 -14.49 5.18
N GLY A 91 -2.27 -13.37 5.83
CA GLY A 91 -2.09 -12.04 5.27
C GLY A 91 -0.63 -11.74 4.96
N ALA A 92 0.29 -12.06 5.87
CA ALA A 92 1.73 -11.88 5.68
C ALA A 92 2.26 -12.73 4.52
N ALA A 93 1.82 -13.98 4.40
CA ALA A 93 2.18 -14.86 3.28
C ALA A 93 1.67 -14.31 1.95
N ALA A 94 0.42 -13.82 1.89
CA ALA A 94 -0.14 -13.21 0.69
C ALA A 94 0.66 -11.95 0.25
N VAL A 95 1.01 -11.08 1.19
CA VAL A 95 1.86 -9.91 0.93
C VAL A 95 3.24 -10.32 0.47
N ALA A 96 3.86 -11.33 1.11
CA ALA A 96 5.17 -11.83 0.72
C ALA A 96 5.15 -12.41 -0.71
N LEU A 97 4.12 -13.17 -1.07
CA LEU A 97 3.93 -13.67 -2.44
C LEU A 97 3.77 -12.53 -3.45
N GLY A 98 2.99 -11.49 -3.11
CA GLY A 98 2.87 -10.29 -3.94
C GLY A 98 4.20 -9.56 -4.14
N ALA A 99 4.98 -9.42 -3.07
CA ALA A 99 6.32 -8.84 -3.13
C ALA A 99 7.28 -9.68 -3.97
N LEU A 100 7.23 -11.01 -3.86
CA LEU A 100 8.01 -11.92 -4.69
C LEU A 100 7.59 -11.83 -6.17
N ALA A 101 6.29 -11.77 -6.45
CA ALA A 101 5.77 -11.60 -7.80
C ALA A 101 6.22 -10.26 -8.43
N ALA A 102 6.36 -9.20 -7.62
CA ALA A 102 6.85 -7.92 -8.11
C ALA A 102 8.27 -7.99 -8.69
N PHE A 103 9.15 -8.88 -8.19
CA PHE A 103 10.48 -9.09 -8.78
C PHE A 103 10.46 -9.71 -10.18
N LEU A 104 9.35 -10.33 -10.58
CA LEU A 104 9.17 -10.87 -11.93
C LEU A 104 8.75 -9.80 -12.95
N VAL A 105 8.31 -8.62 -12.49
CA VAL A 105 7.88 -7.53 -13.35
C VAL A 105 9.11 -6.82 -13.93
N PRO A 106 9.28 -6.74 -15.26
CA PRO A 106 10.42 -6.06 -15.86
C PRO A 106 10.46 -4.59 -15.46
N ALA A 107 11.54 -4.17 -14.80
CA ALA A 107 11.75 -2.78 -14.41
C ALA A 107 11.93 -1.89 -15.66
N ARG A 108 10.86 -1.24 -16.12
CA ARG A 108 10.96 -0.18 -17.13
C ARG A 108 11.48 1.08 -16.45
N ARG A 109 12.66 1.54 -16.89
CA ARG A 109 13.36 2.73 -16.40
C ARG A 109 12.59 4.00 -16.78
N GLY A 110 11.57 4.38 -16.01
CA GLY A 110 10.76 5.59 -16.25
C GLY A 110 10.87 6.67 -15.17
N ALA A 111 11.49 6.39 -14.02
CA ALA A 111 11.45 7.28 -12.85
C ALA A 111 12.40 8.49 -12.90
N ALA A 112 13.16 8.68 -13.99
CA ALA A 112 14.20 9.73 -14.06
C ALA A 112 13.67 11.13 -14.46
N GLU A 113 12.40 11.28 -14.87
CA GLU A 113 11.95 12.51 -15.54
C GLU A 113 11.24 13.52 -14.61
N VAL A 114 10.75 13.10 -13.44
CA VAL A 114 9.95 13.96 -12.54
C VAL A 114 10.78 15.06 -11.86
N THR A 115 12.11 14.89 -11.73
CA THR A 115 13.00 15.92 -11.16
C THR A 115 13.37 17.03 -12.17
N SER A 116 13.12 16.84 -13.46
CA SER A 116 13.43 17.86 -14.48
C SER A 116 12.28 18.86 -14.69
N GLY A 117 11.01 18.46 -14.47
CA GLY A 117 9.84 19.32 -14.70
C GLY A 117 9.62 20.43 -13.66
N VAL A 118 10.20 20.31 -12.45
CA VAL A 118 10.08 21.35 -11.40
C VAL A 118 11.13 22.47 -11.56
N ARG A 119 12.14 22.30 -12.42
CA ARG A 119 13.27 23.24 -12.56
C ARG A 119 13.17 24.26 -13.70
N MET A 120 12.07 24.35 -14.44
CA MET A 120 11.89 25.40 -15.46
C MET A 120 10.45 25.93 -15.54
N SER A 121 10.07 26.82 -14.62
CA SER A 121 9.24 27.97 -15.00
C SER A 121 10.07 29.25 -14.81
N PRO A 122 10.84 29.67 -15.82
CA PRO A 122 11.43 31.01 -15.87
C PRO A 122 10.36 32.13 -15.92
N GLU A 123 9.09 31.75 -16.13
CA GLU A 123 7.95 32.65 -16.32
C GLU A 123 7.55 33.46 -15.07
N LEU A 124 8.00 33.06 -13.87
CA LEU A 124 7.81 33.85 -12.64
C LEU A 124 8.92 34.88 -12.38
N ALA A 125 10.01 34.86 -13.16
CA ALA A 125 11.09 35.84 -13.04
C ALA A 125 10.79 37.15 -13.81
N ASP A 126 9.89 37.11 -14.80
CA ASP A 126 9.52 38.28 -15.62
C ASP A 126 8.28 39.03 -15.10
N ALA A 127 7.60 38.50 -14.08
CA ALA A 127 6.39 39.09 -13.50
C ALA A 127 6.69 40.09 -12.35
N ALA A 128 7.83 40.78 -12.37
CA ALA A 128 8.10 41.87 -11.44
C ALA A 128 7.33 43.12 -11.89
N PRO A 129 6.44 43.72 -11.06
CA PRO A 129 5.75 44.93 -11.44
C PRO A 129 6.75 46.09 -11.63
N PRO A 130 6.53 47.01 -12.58
CA PRO A 130 7.40 48.16 -12.76
C PRO A 130 7.38 49.01 -11.48
N VAL A 131 8.56 49.22 -10.89
CA VAL A 131 8.78 50.18 -9.81
C VAL A 131 8.49 51.58 -10.35
N LEU A 132 7.40 52.18 -9.85
CA LEU A 132 7.08 53.60 -9.95
C LEU A 132 7.20 54.22 -8.56
#